data_AF-A0A3P3ZNE7-F1
#
_entry.id   AF-A0A3P3ZNE7-F1
#
_cell.length_a   1.000
_cell.length_b   1.000
_cell.length_c   1.000
_cell.angle_alpha   90.00
_cell.angle_beta   90.00
_cell.angle_gamma   90.00
#
_symmetry.space_group_name_H-M   'P 1'
#
loop_
_entity.id
_entity.type
_entity.pdbx_description
1 polymer ?
#
loop_
_entity_poly.entity_id
_entity_poly.type
_entity_poly.pdbx_seq_one_letter_code
_entity_poly.pdbx_strand_id
1 'polypeptide(L)' 'MLMTALAMVIGMLPMALGLGEGGEQNAPLGRAVIGGLLFATVATLFLVPVLFSLIRSRRSVSSRTMS' A
#
# COMPACT_ATOMS: atom_id res chain seq x y z
N MET A 1 0.69 -8.83 -0.52
CA MET A 1 -0.07 -7.57 -0.67
C MET A 1 -1.16 -7.68 -1.72
N LEU A 2 -0.90 -8.21 -2.92
CA LEU A 2 -1.95 -8.33 -3.94
C LEU A 2 -3.17 -9.14 -3.48
N MET A 3 -2.97 -10.36 -2.97
CA MET A 3 -4.07 -11.20 -2.47
C MET A 3 -4.84 -10.53 -1.32
N THR A 4 -4.11 -9.96 -0.36
CA THR A 4 -4.69 -9.26 0.81
C THR A 4 -5.46 -8.01 0.41
N ALA A 5 -4.92 -7.20 -0.51
CA ALA A 5 -5.56 -6.01 -1.02
C ALA A 5 -6.83 -6.35 -1.80
N LEU A 6 -6.79 -7.38 -2.66
CA LEU A 6 -7.97 -7.84 -3.40
C LEU A 6 -9.07 -8.32 -2.46
N ALA A 7 -8.75 -9.14 -1.46
CA ALA A 7 -9.73 -9.60 -0.47
C ALA A 7 -10.41 -8.41 0.24
N MET A 8 -9.63 -7.39 0.61
CA MET A 8 -10.17 -6.21 1.29
C MET A 8 -10.99 -5.31 0.36
N VAL A 9 -10.56 -5.12 -0.89
CA VAL A 9 -11.33 -4.38 -1.90
C VAL A 9 -12.67 -5.05 -2.18
N ILE A 10 -12.69 -6.38 -2.30
CA ILE A 10 -13.93 -7.15 -2.48
C ILE A 10 -14.85 -6.99 -1.25
N GLY A 11 -14.31 -7.11 -0.04
CA GLY A 11 -15.07 -6.96 1.20
C GLY A 11 -15.65 -5.55 1.40
N MET A 12 -14.97 -4.51 0.90
CA MET A 12 -15.44 -3.12 1.00
C MET A 12 -16.24 -2.63 -0.21
N LEU A 13 -16.34 -3.45 -1.26
CA LEU A 13 -17.06 -3.09 -2.48
C LEU A 13 -18.53 -2.67 -2.22
N PRO A 14 -19.36 -3.41 -1.46
CA PRO A 14 -20.73 -2.98 -1.20
C PRO A 14 -20.81 -1.68 -0.40
N MET A 15 -19.89 -1.46 0.54
CA MET A 15 -19.80 -0.23 1.32
C MET A 15 -19.41 0.97 0.43
N ALA A 16 -18.42 0.82 -0.46
CA ALA A 16 -17.97 1.87 -1.36
C ALA A 16 -19.03 2.27 -2.42
N LEU A 17 -19.92 1.33 -2.75
CA LEU A 17 -21.09 1.55 -3.61
C LEU A 17 -22.30 2.11 -2.84
N GLY A 18 -22.23 2.20 -1.51
CA GLY A 18 -23.31 2.72 -0.66
C GLY A 18 -24.49 1.75 -0.50
N LEU A 19 -24.29 0.45 -0.75
CA LEU A 19 -25.34 -0.58 -0.77
C LEU A 19 -25.66 -1.15 0.63
N GLY A 20 -25.78 -0.29 1.65
CA GLY A 20 -26.08 -0.70 3.03
C GLY A 20 -26.57 0.46 3.89
N GLU A 21 -27.01 0.18 5.11
CA GLU A 21 -27.45 1.21 6.06
C GLU A 21 -26.32 2.23 6.33
N GLY A 22 -26.64 3.52 6.21
CA GLY A 22 -25.64 4.60 6.28
C GLY A 22 -24.65 4.60 5.11
N GLY A 23 -24.98 3.93 4.00
CA GLY A 23 -24.12 3.77 2.82
C GLY A 23 -23.71 5.09 2.18
N GLU A 24 -24.58 6.11 2.20
CA GLU A 24 -24.26 7.47 1.75
C GLU A 24 -23.19 8.16 2.60
N GLN A 25 -23.10 7.84 3.89
CA GLN A 25 -22.09 8.38 4.81
C GLN A 25 -20.79 7.55 4.80
N ASN A 26 -20.90 6.24 4.57
CA ASN A 26 -19.77 5.29 4.59
C ASN A 26 -19.13 5.05 3.21
N ALA A 27 -19.83 5.35 2.10
CA ALA A 27 -19.27 5.22 0.75
C ALA A 27 -17.99 6.04 0.50
N PRO A 28 -17.85 7.28 1.00
CA PRO A 28 -16.59 8.03 0.91
C PRO A 28 -15.43 7.32 1.62
N LEU A 29 -15.69 6.74 2.79
CA LEU A 29 -14.69 5.98 3.55
C LEU A 29 -14.24 4.73 2.78
N GLY A 30 -15.18 3.96 2.24
CA GLY A 30 -14.87 2.77 1.43
C GLY A 30 -14.00 3.08 0.22
N ARG A 31 -14.33 4.17 -0.50
CA ARG A 31 -13.53 4.64 -1.65
C ARG A 31 -12.13 5.07 -1.24
N ALA A 32 -12.00 5.79 -0.11
CA ALA A 32 -10.70 6.22 0.41
C ALA A 32 -9.80 5.02 0.77
N VAL A 33 -10.36 3.99 1.41
CA VAL A 33 -9.59 2.77 1.77
C VAL A 33 -9.17 1.99 0.53
N ILE A 34 -10.05 1.81 -0.46
CA ILE A 34 -9.71 1.14 -1.72
C ILE A 34 -8.57 1.87 -2.43
N GLY A 35 -8.65 3.20 -2.55
CA GLY A 35 -7.59 4.01 -3.14
C GLY A 35 -6.28 3.92 -2.36
N GLY A 36 -6.35 4.00 -1.03
CA GLY A 36 -5.21 3.87 -0.14
C GLY A 36 -4.52 2.50 -0.25
N LEU A 37 -5.29 1.41 -0.38
CA LEU A 37 -4.75 0.06 -0.56
C LEU A 37 -4.05 -0.11 -1.90
N LEU A 38 -4.61 0.44 -2.98
CA LEU A 38 -3.96 0.42 -4.30
C LEU A 38 -2.64 1.18 -4.25
N PHE A 39 -2.65 2.39 -3.70
CA PHE A 39 -1.45 3.20 -3.53
C PHE A 39 -0.41 2.52 -2.63
N ALA A 40 -0.81 2.01 -1.46
CA ALA A 40 0.07 1.32 -0.53
C ALA A 40 0.66 0.04 -1.14
N THR A 41 -0.08 -0.67 -1.99
CA THR A 41 0.42 -1.86 -2.69
C THR A 41 1.53 -1.49 -3.66
N VAL A 42 1.31 -0.48 -4.50
CA VAL A 42 2.34 0.03 -5.43
C VAL A 42 3.53 0.59 -4.65
N ALA A 43 3.26 1.46 -3.68
CA ALA A 43 4.28 2.05 -2.83
C ALA A 43 5.13 0.98 -2.16
N THR A 44 4.56 -0.08 -1.58
CA THR A 44 5.33 -1.16 -0.95
C THR A 44 6.22 -1.89 -1.95
N LEU A 45 5.70 -2.21 -3.14
CA LEU A 45 6.47 -2.89 -4.18
C LEU A 45 7.68 -2.08 -4.66
N PHE A 46 7.60 -0.75 -4.64
CA PHE A 46 8.73 0.13 -5.00
C PHE A 46 9.59 0.54 -3.81
N LEU A 47 8.97 0.83 -2.66
CA LEU A 47 9.62 1.31 -1.45
C LEU A 47 10.56 0.26 -0.89
N VAL A 48 10.15 -1.01 -0.84
CA VAL A 48 11.00 -2.11 -0.33
C VAL A 48 12.32 -2.24 -1.10
N PRO A 49 12.34 -2.37 -2.45
CA PRO A 49 13.59 -2.47 -3.20
C PRO A 49 14.40 -1.18 -3.16
N VAL A 50 13.76 0.00 -3.16
CA VAL A 50 14.46 1.29 -3.03
C VAL A 50 15.17 1.38 -1.69
N LEU A 51 14.48 1.11 -0.58
CA LEU A 51 15.07 1.10 0.75
C LEU A 51 16.20 0.07 0.86
N PHE A 52 16.00 -1.14 0.33
CA PHE A 52 17.03 -2.16 0.31
C PHE A 52 18.28 -1.71 -0.47
N SER A 53 18.10 -1.10 -1.64
CA SER A 53 19.18 -0.55 -2.46
C SER A 53 19.92 0.59 -1.75
N LEU A 54 19.20 1.51 -1.11
CA LEU A 54 19.79 2.61 -0.34
C LEU A 54 20.64 2.11 0.83
N ILE A 55 20.13 1.15 1.60
CA ILE A 55 20.86 0.55 2.72
C ILE A 55 22.11 -0.20 2.22
N ARG A 56 21.98 -0.98 1.13
CA ARG A 56 23.11 -1.70 0.53
C ARG A 56 24.18 -0.75 0.00
N SER A 57 23.78 0.35 -0.65
CA SER A 57 24.69 1.37 -1.18
C SER A 57 25.46 2.06 -0.05
N ARG A 58 24.78 2.44 1.05
CA ARG A 58 25.41 3.01 2.26
C ARG A 58 26.47 2.07 2.86
N ARG A 59 26.19 0.76 2.94
CA ARG A 59 27.15 -0.24 3.44
C ARG A 59 28.34 -0.43 2.50
N SER A 60 28.13 -0.40 1.17
CA SER A 60 29.20 -0.50 0.18
C SER A 60 30.20 0.65 0.26
N VAL A 61 29.76 1.86 0.58
CA VAL A 61 30.64 3.04 0.66
C VAL A 61 31.48 2.97 1.93
N SER A 62 30.90 2.56 3.06
CA SER A 62 31.62 2.47 4.35
C SER A 62 32.76 1.44 4.35
N SER A 63 32.66 0.37 3.55
CA SER A 63 33.72 -0.65 3.45
C SER A 63 34.90 -0.22 2.58
N ARG A 64 34.75 0.78 1.71
CA ARG A 64 35.79 1.21 0.77
C ARG A 64 36.71 2.29 1.36
N THR A 65 36.34 2.87 2.50
CA THR A 65 37.13 3.88 3.22
C THR A 65 38.03 3.25 4.31
N MET A 66 37.89 1.95 4.59
CA MET A 66 38.69 1.23 5.61
C MET A 66 39.77 0.30 5.01
N SER A 67 40.08 0.40 3.71
CA SER A 67 41.22 -0.27 3.07
C SER A 67 42.26 0.74 2.61
#